data_AF-A0A6B3SYZ2-F1
#
_entry.id   AF-A0A6B3SYZ2-F1
#
_cell.length_a   1.000
_cell.length_b   1.000
_cell.length_c   1.000
_cell.angle_alpha   90.00
_cell.angle_beta   90.00
_cell.angle_gamma   90.00
#
_symmetry.space_group_name_H-M   'P 1'
#
loop_
_entity.id
_entity.type
_entity.pdbx_description
1 polymer ?
#
loop_
_entity_poly.entity_id
_entity_poly.type
_entity_poly.pdbx_seq_one_letter_code
_entity_poly.pdbx_strand_id
1 'polypeptide(L)'
;MRPVHLPNLSRYWLAAGMILLGLALIPEVCAARIPSKQDCREAGDFIRNAAIARDGGMTEDAFLTRLREDIELIQAFPPALRWFVQDDDDAAFLIEAATRVFQKPQQPAAQQSDFLRACHARTARLPGTSL
;
A
#
# COMPACT_ATOMS: atom_id res chain seq x y z
N MET A 1 -41.05 59.33 -1.85
CA MET A 1 -41.01 57.85 -1.81
C MET A 1 -39.72 57.40 -2.49
N ARG A 2 -38.82 56.71 -1.79
CA ARG A 2 -37.56 56.19 -2.35
C ARG A 2 -37.71 54.69 -2.64
N PRO A 3 -37.31 54.19 -3.81
CA PRO A 3 -37.36 52.75 -4.09
C PRO A 3 -36.28 52.03 -3.27
N VAL A 4 -36.67 50.93 -2.63
CA VAL A 4 -35.77 50.02 -1.92
C VAL A 4 -35.16 49.08 -2.94
N HIS A 5 -33.84 49.11 -3.09
CA HIS A 5 -33.10 48.22 -3.97
C HIS A 5 -32.93 46.86 -3.28
N LEU A 6 -33.66 45.84 -3.72
CA LEU A 6 -33.49 44.47 -3.23
C LEU A 6 -32.19 43.89 -3.80
N PRO A 7 -31.27 43.36 -2.96
CA PRO A 7 -30.05 42.73 -3.43
C PRO A 7 -30.36 41.42 -4.15
N ASN A 8 -29.56 41.15 -5.19
CA ASN A 8 -29.76 40.11 -6.18
C ASN A 8 -29.44 38.72 -5.58
N LEU A 9 -30.41 38.13 -4.88
CA LEU A 9 -30.32 36.80 -4.23
C LEU A 9 -29.80 35.71 -5.19
N SER A 10 -30.12 35.80 -6.48
CA SER A 10 -29.72 34.87 -7.55
C SER A 10 -28.20 34.61 -7.63
N ARG A 11 -27.35 35.58 -7.32
CA ARG A 11 -25.89 35.42 -7.39
C ARG A 11 -25.32 34.56 -6.26
N TYR A 12 -25.97 34.53 -5.11
CA TYR A 12 -25.49 33.78 -3.93
C TYR A 12 -25.78 32.28 -4.05
N TRP A 13 -26.89 31.90 -4.69
CA TRP A 13 -27.23 30.49 -4.94
C TRP A 13 -26.31 29.83 -5.98
N LEU A 14 -25.89 30.57 -7.01
CA LEU A 14 -24.94 30.08 -8.02
C LEU A 14 -23.54 29.89 -7.45
N ALA A 15 -23.08 30.80 -6.57
CA ALA A 15 -21.79 30.69 -5.92
C ALA A 15 -21.74 29.53 -4.91
N ALA A 16 -22.81 29.33 -4.12
CA ALA A 16 -22.90 28.23 -3.15
C ALA A 16 -22.94 26.84 -3.83
N GLY A 17 -23.63 26.71 -4.96
CA GLY A 17 -23.70 25.46 -5.72
C GLY A 17 -22.35 25.02 -6.32
N MET A 18 -21.54 25.95 -6.81
CA MET A 18 -20.22 25.63 -7.36
C MET A 18 -19.19 25.24 -6.28
N ILE A 19 -19.31 25.79 -5.06
CA ILE A 19 -18.42 25.44 -3.95
C ILE A 19 -18.73 24.01 -3.45
N LEU A 20 -20.01 23.63 -3.36
CA LEU A 20 -20.41 22.28 -2.94
C LEU A 20 -20.04 21.20 -3.97
N LEU A 21 -20.09 21.51 -5.27
CA LEU A 21 -19.67 20.58 -6.32
C LEU A 21 -18.14 20.37 -6.36
N GLY A 22 -17.37 21.39 -5.97
CA GLY A 22 -15.90 21.32 -5.93
C GLY A 22 -15.35 20.41 -4.81
N LEU A 23 -16.04 20.30 -3.66
CA LEU A 23 -15.61 19.42 -2.56
C LEU A 23 -15.85 17.92 -2.84
N ALA A 24 -16.75 17.57 -3.75
CA ALA A 24 -17.04 16.18 -4.11
C ALA A 24 -16.03 15.55 -5.09
N LEU A 25 -15.12 16.36 -5.63
CA LEU A 25 -14.12 15.95 -6.63
C LEU A 25 -12.70 15.86 -6.05
N ILE A 26 -12.52 15.86 -4.73
CA ILE A 26 -11.21 15.60 -4.14
C ILE A 26 -10.92 14.12 -4.38
N PRO A 27 -10.00 13.74 -5.29
CA PRO A 27 -9.60 12.35 -5.38
C PRO A 27 -9.08 11.95 -4.00
N GLU A 28 -9.52 10.80 -3.48
CA GLU A 28 -8.81 10.18 -2.37
C GLU A 28 -7.37 10.02 -2.83
N VAL A 29 -6.48 10.87 -2.31
CA VAL A 29 -5.06 10.70 -2.49
C VAL A 29 -4.75 9.45 -1.70
N CYS A 30 -4.80 8.29 -2.36
CA CYS A 30 -4.26 7.03 -1.86
C CYS A 30 -2.75 7.24 -1.72
N ALA A 31 -2.36 7.88 -0.61
CA ALA A 31 -0.98 7.95 -0.22
C ALA A 31 -0.55 6.51 0.10
N ALA A 32 0.33 5.96 -0.74
CA ALA A 32 0.98 4.69 -0.46
C ALA A 32 1.50 4.73 0.97
N ARG A 33 1.09 3.75 1.78
CA ARG A 33 1.46 3.80 3.18
C ARG A 33 2.96 3.58 3.35
N ILE A 34 3.47 4.08 4.46
CA ILE A 34 4.85 3.82 4.85
C ILE A 34 4.84 2.63 5.81
N PRO A 35 5.43 1.46 5.44
CA PRO A 35 5.50 0.33 6.35
C PRO A 35 6.32 0.68 7.60
N SER A 36 5.92 0.15 8.75
CA SER A 36 6.68 0.32 9.98
C SER A 36 7.96 -0.51 9.96
N LYS A 37 8.91 -0.21 10.88
CA LYS A 37 10.09 -1.07 11.05
C LYS A 37 9.71 -2.49 11.47
N GLN A 38 8.60 -2.66 12.19
CA GLN A 38 8.12 -3.98 12.58
C GLN A 38 7.55 -4.73 11.37
N ASP A 39 6.75 -4.05 10.55
CA ASP A 39 6.20 -4.62 9.30
C ASP A 39 7.32 -5.14 8.41
N CYS A 40 8.39 -4.35 8.23
CA CYS A 40 9.57 -4.79 7.47
C CYS A 40 10.24 -6.03 8.07
N ARG A 41 10.35 -6.14 9.41
CA ARG A 41 10.94 -7.32 10.05
C ARG A 41 10.12 -8.57 9.82
N GLU A 42 8.82 -8.49 10.08
CA GLU A 42 7.91 -9.62 9.94
C GLU A 42 7.82 -10.09 8.48
N ALA A 43 7.72 -9.17 7.51
CA ALA A 43 7.77 -9.54 6.10
C ALA A 43 9.15 -10.07 5.67
N GLY A 44 10.24 -9.59 6.27
CA GLY A 44 11.57 -10.17 6.08
C GLY A 44 11.65 -11.61 6.58
N ASP A 45 11.09 -11.91 7.75
CA ASP A 45 10.98 -13.28 8.28
C ASP A 45 10.12 -14.17 7.37
N PHE A 46 9.03 -13.63 6.82
CA PHE A 46 8.23 -14.32 5.82
C PHE A 46 9.06 -14.69 4.57
N ILE A 47 9.83 -13.76 4.01
CA ILE A 47 10.70 -14.01 2.86
C ILE A 47 11.80 -15.03 3.18
N ARG A 48 12.35 -15.00 4.39
CA ARG A 48 13.28 -16.04 4.88
C ARG A 48 12.60 -17.41 4.84
N ASN A 49 11.37 -17.51 5.34
CA ASN A 49 10.63 -18.75 5.40
C ASN A 49 10.20 -19.23 4.00
N ALA A 50 9.92 -18.32 3.06
CA ALA A 50 9.71 -18.65 1.66
C ALA A 50 10.96 -19.34 1.06
N ALA A 51 12.16 -18.84 1.37
CA ALA A 51 13.40 -19.45 0.92
C ALA A 51 13.62 -20.84 1.55
N ILE A 52 13.27 -21.01 2.83
CA ILE A 52 13.29 -22.33 3.50
C ILE A 52 12.31 -23.30 2.83
N ALA A 53 11.10 -22.84 2.50
CA ALA A 53 10.09 -23.66 1.84
C ALA A 53 10.56 -24.11 0.44
N ARG A 54 11.15 -23.21 -0.34
CA ARG A 54 11.80 -23.53 -1.62
C ARG A 54 12.87 -24.61 -1.44
N ASP A 55 13.77 -24.42 -0.48
CA ASP A 55 14.87 -25.38 -0.22
C ASP A 55 14.34 -26.74 0.26
N GLY A 56 13.15 -26.77 0.86
CA GLY A 56 12.40 -27.97 1.22
C GLY A 56 11.61 -28.62 0.07
N GLY A 57 11.71 -28.10 -1.16
CA GLY A 57 11.08 -28.69 -2.35
C GLY A 57 9.73 -28.09 -2.75
N MET A 58 9.28 -27.00 -2.12
CA MET A 58 8.10 -26.25 -2.60
C MET A 58 8.40 -25.66 -3.98
N THR A 59 7.47 -25.79 -4.93
CA THR A 59 7.60 -25.19 -6.27
C THR A 59 7.20 -23.71 -6.26
N GLU A 60 7.75 -22.93 -7.20
CA GLU A 60 7.38 -21.51 -7.37
C GLU A 60 5.88 -21.35 -7.59
N ASP A 61 5.30 -22.16 -8.48
CA ASP A 61 3.88 -22.10 -8.83
C ASP A 61 2.97 -22.39 -7.63
N ALA A 62 3.26 -23.46 -6.87
CA ALA A 62 2.48 -23.81 -5.69
C ALA A 62 2.57 -22.73 -4.60
N PHE A 63 3.77 -22.19 -4.36
CA PHE A 63 3.97 -21.14 -3.37
C PHE A 63 3.27 -19.85 -3.76
N LEU A 64 3.44 -19.38 -5.01
CA LEU A 64 2.88 -18.11 -5.47
C LEU A 64 1.36 -18.18 -5.64
N THR A 65 0.80 -19.34 -6.00
CA THR A 65 -0.66 -19.54 -6.01
C THR A 65 -1.21 -19.38 -4.61
N ARG A 66 -0.67 -20.14 -3.63
CA ARG A 66 -1.08 -20.06 -2.22
C ARG A 66 -0.95 -18.65 -1.66
N LEU A 67 0.15 -17.95 -1.95
CA LEU A 67 0.39 -16.58 -1.49
C LEU A 67 -0.68 -15.61 -2.02
N ARG A 68 -1.04 -15.70 -3.31
CA ARG A 68 -2.06 -14.82 -3.90
C ARG A 68 -3.43 -15.06 -3.29
N GLU A 69 -3.81 -16.34 -3.12
CA GLU A 69 -5.07 -16.71 -2.45
C GLU A 69 -5.12 -16.18 -1.01
N ASP A 70 -4.02 -16.31 -0.26
CA ASP A 70 -3.95 -15.82 1.12
C ASP A 70 -4.02 -14.28 1.16
N ILE A 71 -3.39 -13.57 0.22
CA ILE A 71 -3.49 -12.11 0.08
C ILE A 71 -4.93 -11.67 -0.19
N GLU A 72 -5.60 -12.28 -1.16
CA GLU A 72 -6.99 -11.99 -1.50
C GLU A 72 -7.90 -12.20 -0.28
N LEU A 73 -7.66 -13.27 0.48
CA LEU A 73 -8.43 -13.57 1.68
C LEU A 73 -8.19 -12.53 2.79
N ILE A 74 -6.93 -12.17 3.09
CA ILE A 74 -6.66 -11.20 4.17
C ILE A 74 -7.14 -9.79 3.82
N GLN A 75 -7.17 -9.43 2.52
CA GLN A 75 -7.67 -8.13 2.08
C GLN A 75 -9.17 -7.94 2.34
N ALA A 76 -9.93 -9.02 2.56
CA ALA A 76 -11.33 -8.92 2.99
C ALA A 76 -11.50 -8.37 4.42
N PHE A 77 -10.47 -8.46 5.27
CA PHE A 77 -10.50 -7.89 6.62
C PHE A 77 -10.19 -6.39 6.61
N PRO A 78 -10.62 -5.61 7.61
CA PRO A 78 -10.18 -4.23 7.79
C PRO A 78 -8.65 -4.10 7.89
N PRO A 79 -8.02 -3.03 7.35
CA PRO A 79 -6.57 -2.81 7.39
C PRO A 79 -5.93 -3.03 8.78
N ALA A 80 -6.57 -2.54 9.85
CA ALA A 80 -6.08 -2.69 11.22
C ALA A 80 -5.91 -4.17 11.68
N LEU A 81 -6.50 -5.13 10.98
CA LEU A 81 -6.38 -6.57 11.24
C LEU A 81 -5.51 -7.32 10.22
N ARG A 82 -5.06 -6.64 9.15
CA ARG A 82 -4.21 -7.25 8.13
C ARG A 82 -2.77 -7.30 8.60
N TRP A 83 -2.11 -8.41 8.32
CA TRP A 83 -0.66 -8.52 8.44
C TRP A 83 0.00 -8.00 7.16
N PHE A 84 1.03 -7.13 7.31
CA PHE A 84 1.86 -6.48 6.28
C PHE A 84 1.13 -5.84 5.07
N VAL A 85 0.37 -6.62 4.31
CA VAL A 85 -0.39 -6.26 3.12
C VAL A 85 -1.62 -5.44 3.49
N GLN A 86 -1.40 -4.15 3.64
CA GLN A 86 -2.42 -3.19 4.05
C GLN A 86 -3.11 -2.55 2.84
N ASP A 87 -2.39 -2.40 1.74
CA ASP A 87 -2.85 -1.90 0.44
C ASP A 87 -2.26 -2.74 -0.71
N ASP A 88 -2.61 -2.38 -1.95
CA ASP A 88 -2.16 -3.09 -3.15
C ASP A 88 -0.66 -2.92 -3.43
N ASP A 89 -0.06 -1.82 -2.98
CA ASP A 89 1.37 -1.56 -3.14
C ASP A 89 2.20 -2.47 -2.24
N ASP A 90 1.74 -2.73 -1.01
CA ASP A 90 2.34 -3.71 -0.10
C ASP A 90 2.17 -5.13 -0.64
N ALA A 91 1.01 -5.47 -1.21
CA ALA A 91 0.76 -6.77 -1.85
C ALA A 91 1.74 -7.02 -2.99
N ALA A 92 1.83 -6.07 -3.92
CA ALA A 92 2.72 -6.16 -5.07
C ALA A 92 4.18 -6.29 -4.65
N PHE A 93 4.60 -5.52 -3.64
CA PHE A 93 5.96 -5.58 -3.11
C PHE A 93 6.30 -6.94 -2.48
N LEU A 94 5.37 -7.52 -1.72
CA LEU A 94 5.57 -8.84 -1.10
C LEU A 94 5.59 -9.96 -2.15
N ILE A 95 4.69 -9.92 -3.13
CA ILE A 95 4.62 -10.90 -4.23
C ILE A 95 5.91 -10.85 -5.05
N GLU A 96 6.38 -9.66 -5.42
CA GLU A 96 7.63 -9.51 -6.19
C GLU A 96 8.84 -10.06 -5.43
N ALA A 97 8.90 -9.83 -4.11
CA ALA A 97 9.94 -10.40 -3.25
C ALA A 97 9.85 -11.93 -3.17
N ALA A 98 8.65 -12.48 -2.99
CA ALA A 98 8.43 -13.92 -2.98
C ALA A 98 8.80 -14.56 -4.33
N THR A 99 8.45 -13.94 -5.45
CA THR A 99 8.85 -14.39 -6.79
C THR A 99 10.37 -14.45 -6.93
N ARG A 100 11.10 -13.41 -6.47
CA ARG A 100 12.57 -13.39 -6.49
C ARG A 100 13.20 -14.53 -5.69
N VAL A 101 12.58 -14.99 -4.61
CA VAL A 101 13.09 -16.13 -3.82
C VAL A 101 13.27 -17.35 -4.72
N PHE A 102 12.36 -17.59 -5.67
CA PHE A 102 12.44 -18.74 -6.57
C PHE A 102 13.28 -18.45 -7.81
N GLN A 103 13.14 -17.26 -8.40
CA GLN A 103 13.81 -16.92 -9.66
C GLN A 103 15.31 -16.58 -9.50
N LYS A 104 15.72 -16.11 -8.33
CA LYS A 104 17.11 -15.80 -8.00
C LYS A 104 17.48 -16.43 -6.66
N PRO A 105 17.66 -17.76 -6.59
CA PRO A 105 17.88 -18.44 -5.33
C PRO A 105 19.15 -17.97 -4.62
N GLN A 106 19.01 -17.72 -3.32
CA GLN A 106 20.08 -17.36 -2.39
C GLN A 106 19.77 -18.01 -1.04
N GLN A 107 20.74 -18.00 -0.12
CA GLN A 107 20.52 -18.47 1.25
C GLN A 107 19.38 -17.69 1.92
N PRO A 108 18.56 -18.33 2.79
CA PRO A 108 17.42 -17.67 3.43
C PRO A 108 17.76 -16.36 4.16
N ALA A 109 18.90 -16.31 4.86
CA ALA A 109 19.34 -15.10 5.56
C ALA A 109 19.71 -13.96 4.59
N ALA A 110 20.26 -14.29 3.42
CA ALA A 110 20.58 -13.29 2.39
C ALA A 110 19.30 -12.71 1.77
N GLN A 111 18.32 -13.56 1.44
CA GLN A 111 17.00 -13.12 0.94
C GLN A 111 16.30 -12.18 1.94
N GLN A 112 16.33 -12.53 3.23
CA GLN A 112 15.81 -11.68 4.30
C GLN A 112 16.51 -10.32 4.35
N SER A 113 17.85 -10.32 4.38
CA SER A 113 18.64 -9.09 4.45
C SER A 113 18.37 -8.16 3.26
N ASP A 114 18.25 -8.72 2.06
CA ASP A 114 17.96 -7.93 0.85
C ASP A 114 16.53 -7.37 0.86
N PHE A 115 15.55 -8.14 1.34
CA PHE A 115 14.20 -7.63 1.54
C PHE A 115 14.16 -6.49 2.57
N LEU A 116 14.79 -6.68 3.74
CA LEU A 116 14.83 -5.66 4.80
C LEU A 116 15.43 -4.35 4.31
N ARG A 117 16.52 -4.43 3.54
CA ARG A 117 17.17 -3.25 2.94
C ARG A 117 16.21 -2.50 2.01
N ALA A 118 15.50 -3.23 1.14
CA ALA A 118 14.51 -2.65 0.23
C ALA A 118 13.31 -2.04 0.98
N CYS A 119 12.80 -2.73 2.00
CA CYS A 119 11.68 -2.26 2.81
C CYS A 119 12.04 -1.00 3.60
N HIS A 120 13.21 -0.96 4.24
CA HIS A 120 13.69 0.23 4.94
C HIS A 120 13.90 1.43 4.00
N ALA A 121 14.31 1.20 2.76
CA ALA A 121 14.39 2.27 1.77
C ALA A 121 13.00 2.88 1.45
N ARG A 122 11.92 2.07 1.46
CA ARG A 122 10.53 2.58 1.37
C ARG A 122 10.15 3.38 2.61
N THR A 123 10.63 3.00 3.80
CA THR A 123 10.40 3.79 5.02
C THR A 123 11.05 5.17 5.02
N ALA A 124 12.13 5.33 4.25
CA ALA A 124 12.89 6.58 4.17
C ALA A 124 12.37 7.55 3.09
N ARG A 125 11.53 7.10 2.15
CA ARG A 125 10.89 7.97 1.15
C ARG A 125 9.72 8.73 1.81
N LEU A 126 10.04 9.84 2.45
CA LEU A 126 9.05 10.84 2.88
C LEU A 126 8.51 11.60 1.64
N PRO A 127 7.19 11.74 1.47
CA PRO A 127 6.65 12.84 0.68
C PRO A 127 6.75 14.12 1.54
N GLY A 128 7.76 14.97 1.28
CA GLY A 128 7.79 16.31 1.88
C GLY A 128 9.14 16.98 2.19
N THR A 129 10.29 16.48 1.73
CA THR A 129 11.56 17.23 1.85
C THR A 129 12.41 17.06 0.59
N SER A 130 11.98 17.72 -0.48
CA SER A 130 12.92 18.23 -1.49
C SER A 130 13.17 19.70 -1.14
N LEU A 131 14.45 20.03 -0.94
CA LEU A 131 14.95 21.39 -0.73
C LEU A 131 14.52 22.35 -1.85
#